data_AF-A0A8G1J1K4-F1
#
_entry.id   AF-A0A8G1J1K4-F1
#
_cell.length_a   1.000
_cell.length_b   1.000
_cell.length_c   1.000
_cell.angle_alpha   90.00
_cell.angle_beta   90.00
_cell.angle_gamma   90.00
#
_symmetry.space_group_name_H-M   'P 1'
#
loop_
_entity.id
_entity.type
_entity.pdbx_description
1 polymer ?
#
loop_
_entity_poly.entity_id
_entity_poly.type
_entity_poly.pdbx_seq_one_letter_code
_entity_poly.pdbx_strand_id
1 'polypeptide(L)'
;MFRLRPREGAVVDGSHRLPAASRTAISHWAPPGGLPRRGATPAKSTGRLRTPTERNTTFVSTRKGGDPVEVERREADLCRRFEAFLEARGHEVCRYAIRVEGEPGIMRTDTCDATDLTLYEAKGDSTRRHVREALAQLADYVRHVRPKRKKCAVLLPARPSKDLCELIESQGHALVYEEHGAFIGWPLSEDSTVA
;
A
#
# COMPACT_ATOMS: atom_id res chain seq x y z
N MET A 1 29.45 -11.91 -1.48
CA MET A 1 28.30 -12.14 -0.58
C MET A 1 28.73 -11.71 0.83
N PHE A 2 28.24 -10.57 1.35
CA PHE A 2 28.53 -10.16 2.72
C PHE A 2 27.48 -10.74 3.67
N ARG A 3 27.87 -11.69 4.52
CA ARG A 3 27.06 -12.13 5.66
C ARG A 3 27.59 -11.43 6.90
N LEU A 4 26.80 -10.51 7.46
CA LEU A 4 27.04 -10.00 8.81
C LEU A 4 26.83 -11.17 9.77
N ARG A 5 27.91 -11.67 10.38
CA ARG A 5 27.79 -12.54 11.55
C ARG A 5 27.66 -11.63 12.77
N PRO A 6 26.67 -11.85 13.65
CA PRO A 6 26.67 -11.24 14.96
C PRO A 6 28.01 -11.55 15.63
N ARG A 7 28.65 -10.53 16.22
CA ARG A 7 29.87 -10.74 17.00
C ARG A 7 29.55 -11.72 18.12
N GLU A 8 30.47 -12.65 18.40
CA GLU A 8 30.31 -13.58 19.52
C GLU A 8 30.09 -12.78 20.82
N GLY A 9 28.97 -13.04 21.51
CA GLY A 9 28.49 -12.26 22.66
C GLY A 9 27.52 -11.12 22.35
N ALA A 10 27.12 -10.90 21.09
CA ALA A 10 26.10 -9.92 20.74
C ALA A 10 24.72 -10.37 21.26
N VAL A 11 24.25 -9.71 22.32
CA VAL A 11 22.87 -9.82 22.78
C VAL A 11 22.02 -8.94 21.89
N VAL A 12 21.15 -9.55 21.08
CA VAL A 12 20.10 -8.80 20.37
C VAL A 12 19.07 -8.42 21.41
N ASP A 13 19.11 -7.18 21.88
CA ASP A 13 18.13 -6.67 22.83
C ASP A 13 16.72 -6.73 22.20
N GLY A 14 15.85 -7.55 22.80
CA GLY A 14 14.47 -7.73 22.38
C GLY A 14 13.59 -6.51 22.63
N SER A 15 14.08 -5.51 23.37
CA SER A 15 13.35 -4.28 23.71
C SER A 15 12.92 -3.45 22.50
N HIS A 16 13.56 -3.64 21.34
CA HIS A 16 13.22 -2.95 20.09
C HIS A 16 12.22 -3.71 19.20
N ARG A 17 11.78 -4.91 19.58
CA ARG A 17 10.73 -5.61 18.82
C ARG A 17 9.40 -4.91 19.05
N LEU A 18 8.72 -4.59 17.96
CA LEU A 18 7.32 -4.18 18.04
C LEU A 18 6.52 -5.32 18.69
N PRO A 19 5.71 -5.04 19.73
CA PRO A 19 4.89 -6.07 20.35
C PRO A 19 3.86 -6.58 19.35
N ALA A 20 3.52 -7.87 19.45
CA ALA A 20 2.45 -8.47 18.67
C ALA A 20 1.12 -7.76 18.94
N ALA A 21 0.29 -7.61 17.91
CA ALA A 21 -1.04 -7.05 18.11
C ALA A 21 -1.91 -8.03 18.90
N SER A 22 -2.64 -7.53 19.91
CA SER A 22 -3.53 -8.33 20.74
C SER A 22 -4.84 -8.72 20.06
N ARG A 23 -5.18 -8.08 18.94
CA ARG A 23 -6.36 -8.39 18.12
C ARG A 23 -6.17 -7.87 16.70
N THR A 24 -6.80 -8.53 15.73
CA THR A 24 -6.88 -8.02 14.36
C THR A 24 -7.70 -6.73 14.32
N ALA A 25 -7.12 -5.65 13.80
CA ALA A 25 -7.75 -4.34 13.72
C ALA A 25 -7.49 -3.69 12.36
N ILE A 26 -8.53 -3.06 11.81
CA ILE A 26 -8.50 -2.40 10.51
C ILE A 26 -8.98 -0.98 10.70
N SER A 27 -8.20 -0.03 10.22
CA SER A 27 -8.49 1.40 10.35
C SER A 27 -8.17 2.12 9.05
N HIS A 28 -8.83 3.25 8.79
CA HIS A 28 -8.40 4.14 7.72
C HIS A 28 -7.06 4.78 8.09
N TRP A 29 -6.14 4.88 7.14
CA TRP A 29 -4.87 5.57 7.32
C TRP A 29 -4.68 6.65 6.27
N ALA A 30 -4.03 7.75 6.66
CA ALA A 30 -3.62 8.81 5.76
C ALA A 30 -2.10 8.98 5.87
N PRO A 31 -1.38 9.12 4.75
CA PRO A 31 0.05 9.40 4.79
C PRO A 31 0.33 10.78 5.40
N PRO A 32 1.44 10.94 6.15
CA PRO A 32 1.86 12.24 6.65
C PRO A 32 2.09 13.18 5.46
N GLY A 33 1.32 14.28 5.41
CA GLY A 33 1.32 15.26 4.31
C GLY A 33 0.05 15.27 3.45
N GLY A 34 -0.90 14.36 3.68
CA GLY A 34 -2.24 14.46 3.09
C GLY A 34 -3.00 15.66 3.68
N LEU A 35 -3.43 16.60 2.82
CA LEU A 35 -4.29 17.71 3.24
C LEU A 35 -5.63 17.16 3.79
N PRO A 36 -6.19 17.75 4.85
CA PRO A 36 -7.52 17.37 5.31
C PRO A 36 -8.56 17.71 4.23
N ARG A 37 -9.45 16.75 3.94
CA ARG A 37 -10.60 16.93 3.04
C ARG A 37 -11.46 18.09 3.55
N ARG A 38 -11.80 19.04 2.68
CA ARG A 38 -12.73 20.13 2.97
C ARG A 38 -14.14 19.53 3.09
N GLY A 39 -14.70 19.48 4.31
CA GLY A 39 -16.09 19.09 4.54
C GLY A 39 -16.39 18.11 5.69
N ALA A 40 -15.38 17.55 6.37
CA ALA A 40 -15.64 16.71 7.54
C ALA A 40 -15.81 17.57 8.80
N THR A 41 -17.04 17.69 9.28
CA THR A 41 -17.32 18.19 10.63
C THR A 41 -16.61 17.29 11.64
N PRO A 42 -15.77 17.81 12.54
CA PRO A 42 -15.01 16.96 13.44
C PRO A 42 -15.94 16.33 14.48
N ALA A 43 -16.01 15.00 14.48
CA ALA A 43 -16.49 14.27 15.65
C ALA A 43 -15.58 14.60 16.83
N LYS A 44 -16.16 15.14 17.91
CA LYS A 44 -15.46 15.43 19.16
C LYS A 44 -14.87 14.13 19.72
N SER A 45 -13.57 13.92 19.57
CA SER A 45 -12.84 13.00 20.44
C SER A 45 -12.32 13.78 21.64
N THR A 46 -12.95 13.54 22.78
CA THR A 46 -12.41 13.84 24.10
C THR A 46 -11.25 12.90 24.37
N GLY A 47 -10.02 13.44 24.40
CA GLY A 47 -8.82 12.67 24.68
C GLY A 47 -7.56 13.47 24.37
N ARG A 48 -7.25 14.42 25.26
CA ARG A 48 -6.16 15.39 25.13
C ARG A 48 -4.82 14.70 25.39
N LEU A 49 -3.95 14.62 24.38
CA LEU A 49 -2.51 14.84 24.55
C LEU A 49 -2.02 15.65 23.34
N ARG A 50 -1.88 16.97 23.54
CA ARG A 50 -1.12 17.85 22.64
C ARG A 50 0.31 17.81 23.14
N THR A 51 1.23 17.30 22.33
CA THR A 51 2.67 17.53 22.51
C THR A 51 3.14 18.47 21.39
N PRO A 52 3.93 19.52 21.69
CA PRO A 52 4.41 20.45 20.67
C PRO A 52 5.42 19.78 19.73
N THR A 53 5.59 20.38 18.56
CA THR A 53 6.55 19.99 17.53
C THR A 53 7.98 20.04 18.06
N GLU A 54 8.64 18.89 18.11
CA GLU A 54 10.10 18.81 18.05
C GLU A 54 10.52 17.86 16.94
N ARG A 55 11.46 18.35 16.13
CA ARG A 55 12.14 17.64 15.05
C ARG A 55 12.75 16.36 15.62
N ASN A 56 12.17 15.21 15.31
CA ASN A 56 12.89 13.95 15.42
C ASN A 56 12.98 13.34 14.03
N THR A 57 14.16 13.47 13.46
CA THR A 57 14.66 12.83 12.25
C THR A 57 14.50 11.32 12.37
N THR A 58 13.35 10.81 11.94
CA THR A 58 13.11 9.37 11.87
C THR A 58 13.98 8.79 10.75
N PHE A 59 15.08 8.14 11.14
CA PHE A 59 15.94 7.26 10.35
C PHE A 59 16.02 7.56 8.85
N VAL A 60 16.67 8.68 8.52
CA VAL A 60 17.34 8.78 7.22
C VAL A 60 18.58 7.88 7.29
N SER A 61 18.46 6.66 6.81
CA SER A 61 19.64 5.90 6.37
C SER A 61 20.16 6.57 5.11
N THR A 62 21.04 7.57 5.27
CA THR A 62 21.85 8.08 4.15
C THR A 62 22.85 6.99 3.79
N ARG A 63 22.46 6.04 2.94
CA ARG A 63 23.42 5.26 2.15
C ARG A 63 23.49 5.91 0.77
N LYS A 64 24.71 6.16 0.29
CA LYS A 64 24.96 6.40 -1.13
C LYS A 64 24.46 5.17 -1.89
N GLY A 65 23.26 5.26 -2.49
CA GLY A 65 22.60 4.24 -3.28
C GLY A 65 21.18 4.71 -3.59
N GLY A 66 20.94 5.14 -4.83
CA GLY A 66 19.73 5.86 -5.24
C GLY A 66 18.44 5.02 -5.30
N ASP A 67 18.48 3.73 -4.97
CA ASP A 67 17.46 2.81 -5.45
C ASP A 67 16.16 2.72 -4.60
N PRO A 68 16.19 2.63 -3.25
CA PRO A 68 14.96 2.41 -2.48
C PRO A 68 14.11 3.67 -2.32
N VAL A 69 14.76 4.79 -2.01
CA VAL A 69 14.07 6.08 -1.77
C VAL A 69 13.39 6.59 -3.04
N GLU A 70 13.98 6.32 -4.21
CA GLU A 70 13.41 6.73 -5.48
C GLU A 70 12.19 5.87 -5.86
N VAL A 71 12.24 4.56 -5.64
CA VAL A 71 11.11 3.65 -5.89
C VAL A 71 9.90 4.01 -5.02
N GLU A 72 10.11 4.24 -3.71
CA GLU A 72 9.04 4.67 -2.79
C GLU A 72 8.39 6.00 -3.23
N ARG A 73 9.18 6.94 -3.75
CA ARG A 73 8.65 8.21 -4.29
C ARG A 73 7.81 7.99 -5.54
N ARG A 74 8.29 7.17 -6.49
CA ARG A 74 7.55 6.85 -7.72
C ARG A 74 6.22 6.18 -7.42
N GLU A 75 6.20 5.27 -6.45
CA GLU A 75 4.99 4.58 -5.99
C GLU A 75 4.00 5.57 -5.37
N ALA A 76 4.45 6.41 -4.44
CA ALA A 76 3.62 7.44 -3.83
C ALA A 76 3.07 8.43 -4.88
N ASP A 77 3.87 8.81 -5.87
CA ASP A 77 3.46 9.69 -6.96
C ASP A 77 2.43 9.04 -7.89
N LEU A 78 2.58 7.74 -8.19
CA LEU A 78 1.62 6.96 -8.96
C LEU A 78 0.28 6.86 -8.22
N CYS A 79 0.29 6.52 -6.93
CA CYS A 79 -0.90 6.49 -6.09
C CYS A 79 -1.66 7.81 -6.12
N ARG A 80 -0.97 8.94 -5.89
CA ARG A 80 -1.61 10.27 -5.89
C ARG A 80 -2.29 10.58 -7.23
N ARG A 81 -1.64 10.25 -8.35
CA ARG A 81 -2.18 10.53 -9.69
C ARG A 81 -3.38 9.63 -10.00
N PHE A 82 -3.34 8.37 -9.57
CA PHE A 82 -4.46 7.46 -9.73
C PHE A 82 -5.64 7.80 -8.83
N GLU A 83 -5.40 8.14 -7.56
CA GLU A 83 -6.43 8.62 -6.64
C GLU A 83 -7.13 9.86 -7.19
N ALA A 84 -6.37 10.85 -7.69
CA ALA A 84 -6.95 12.03 -8.34
C ALA A 84 -7.77 11.67 -9.59
N PHE A 85 -7.32 10.68 -10.38
CA PHE A 85 -8.05 10.18 -11.55
C PHE A 85 -9.40 9.54 -11.17
N LEU A 86 -9.44 8.76 -10.08
CA LEU A 86 -10.64 8.13 -9.53
C LEU A 86 -11.60 9.18 -8.94
N GLU A 87 -11.08 10.10 -8.11
CA GLU A 87 -11.88 11.16 -7.49
C GLU A 87 -12.51 12.09 -8.53
N ALA A 88 -11.78 12.43 -9.60
CA ALA A 88 -12.31 13.22 -10.72
C ALA A 88 -13.48 12.53 -11.45
N ARG A 89 -13.66 11.22 -11.25
CA ARG A 89 -14.75 10.41 -11.80
C ARG A 89 -15.82 10.08 -10.74
N GLY A 90 -15.73 10.68 -9.56
CA GLY A 90 -16.72 10.52 -8.49
C GLY A 90 -16.51 9.30 -7.60
N HIS A 91 -15.35 8.62 -7.68
CA HIS A 91 -15.05 7.47 -6.82
C HIS A 91 -14.54 7.91 -5.45
N GLU A 92 -14.94 7.19 -4.41
CA GLU A 92 -14.45 7.38 -3.06
C GLU A 92 -13.17 6.58 -2.84
N VAL A 93 -12.04 7.27 -2.70
CA VAL A 93 -10.75 6.64 -2.41
C VAL A 93 -10.45 6.59 -0.91
N CYS A 94 -9.85 5.49 -0.47
CA CYS A 94 -9.41 5.30 0.91
C CYS A 94 -8.19 4.38 0.98
N ARG A 95 -7.62 4.25 2.17
CA ARG A 95 -6.52 3.30 2.45
C ARG A 95 -6.73 2.64 3.80
N TYR A 96 -6.24 1.41 3.98
CA TYR A 96 -6.35 0.64 5.21
C TYR A 96 -5.00 0.42 5.89
N ALA A 97 -4.97 0.56 7.21
CA ALA A 97 -3.94 0.01 8.08
C ALA A 97 -4.49 -1.23 8.78
N ILE A 98 -3.83 -2.36 8.57
CA ILE A 98 -4.21 -3.67 9.06
C ILE A 98 -3.18 -4.11 10.10
N ARG A 99 -3.65 -4.35 11.32
CA ARG A 99 -2.90 -5.06 12.35
C ARG A 99 -3.45 -6.47 12.43
N VAL A 100 -2.59 -7.48 12.38
CA VAL A 100 -2.98 -8.89 12.46
C VAL A 100 -2.66 -9.40 13.86
N GLU A 101 -3.63 -10.07 14.47
CA GLU A 101 -3.46 -10.67 15.79
C GLU A 101 -2.27 -11.64 15.80
N GLY A 102 -1.45 -11.56 16.85
CA GLY A 102 -0.27 -12.42 17.00
C GLY A 102 0.94 -11.98 16.16
N GLU A 103 0.76 -11.12 15.17
CA GLU A 103 1.85 -10.61 14.33
C GLU A 103 2.33 -9.22 14.80
N PRO A 104 3.64 -8.96 14.78
CA PRO A 104 4.19 -7.64 15.01
C PRO A 104 4.02 -6.76 13.76
N GLY A 105 3.66 -5.50 13.96
CA GLY A 105 3.66 -4.48 12.91
C GLY A 105 2.29 -4.12 12.32
N ILE A 106 2.33 -3.37 11.21
CA ILE A 106 1.15 -2.83 10.54
C ILE A 106 1.37 -2.97 9.03
N MET A 107 0.43 -3.62 8.36
CA MET A 107 0.35 -3.60 6.90
C MET A 107 -0.47 -2.40 6.46
N ARG A 108 0.02 -1.67 5.46
CA ARG A 108 -0.69 -0.52 4.89
C ARG A 108 -0.98 -0.81 3.43
N THR A 109 -2.23 -0.61 3.02
CA THR A 109 -2.61 -0.69 1.61
C THR A 109 -2.29 0.63 0.92
N ASP A 110 -2.06 0.56 -0.39
CA ASP A 110 -1.77 1.74 -1.21
C ASP A 110 -3.00 2.54 -1.58
N THR A 111 -3.93 1.98 -2.35
CA THR A 111 -5.15 2.68 -2.78
C THR A 111 -6.32 1.71 -2.78
N CYS A 112 -7.46 2.13 -2.24
CA CYS A 112 -8.70 1.37 -2.32
C CYS A 112 -9.83 2.28 -2.83
N ASP A 113 -10.54 1.78 -3.82
CA ASP A 113 -11.80 2.35 -4.29
C ASP A 113 -12.94 1.75 -3.46
N ALA A 114 -13.55 2.58 -2.62
CA ALA A 114 -14.66 2.21 -1.77
C ALA A 114 -16.00 2.15 -2.54
N THR A 115 -16.10 2.84 -3.67
CA THR A 115 -17.29 2.83 -4.54
C THR A 115 -17.44 1.45 -5.20
N ASP A 116 -16.36 0.96 -5.83
CA ASP A 116 -16.38 -0.32 -6.56
C ASP A 116 -15.86 -1.51 -5.72
N LEU A 117 -15.50 -1.28 -4.46
CA LEU A 117 -14.89 -2.27 -3.58
C LEU A 117 -13.63 -2.92 -4.18
N THR A 118 -12.77 -2.10 -4.78
CA THR A 118 -11.53 -2.55 -5.43
C THR A 118 -10.31 -2.17 -4.62
N LEU A 119 -9.37 -3.10 -4.45
CA LEU A 119 -8.06 -2.85 -3.84
C LEU A 119 -6.98 -2.76 -4.91
N TYR A 120 -6.16 -1.72 -4.85
CA TYR A 120 -5.02 -1.51 -5.74
C TYR A 120 -3.73 -1.53 -4.93
N GLU A 121 -2.76 -2.32 -5.39
CA GLU A 121 -1.39 -2.27 -4.89
C GLU A 121 -0.50 -1.66 -5.98
N ALA A 122 0.13 -0.54 -5.64
CA ALA A 122 0.95 0.22 -6.56
C ALA A 122 2.40 -0.23 -6.45
N LYS A 123 3.14 -0.12 -7.55
CA LYS A 123 4.59 -0.28 -7.53
C LYS A 123 5.28 0.80 -8.36
N GLY A 124 6.43 1.27 -7.88
CA GLY A 124 7.22 2.29 -8.57
C GLY A 124 7.90 1.85 -9.87
N ASP A 125 7.87 0.56 -10.20
CA ASP A 125 8.29 0.01 -11.51
C ASP A 125 7.47 -1.24 -11.90
N SER A 126 7.61 -1.65 -13.17
CA SER A 126 6.87 -2.77 -13.77
C SER A 126 7.69 -4.07 -13.88
N THR A 127 8.71 -4.26 -13.03
CA THR A 127 9.58 -5.45 -13.06
C THR A 127 8.90 -6.67 -12.44
N ARG A 128 9.36 -7.88 -12.80
CA ARG A 128 8.86 -9.14 -12.22
C ARG A 128 8.91 -9.15 -10.69
N ARG A 129 9.96 -8.56 -10.10
CA ARG A 129 10.12 -8.50 -8.64
C ARG A 129 8.94 -7.78 -8.01
N HIS A 130 8.66 -6.56 -8.47
CA HIS A 130 7.59 -5.75 -7.91
C HIS A 130 6.20 -6.29 -8.22
N VAL A 131 5.98 -6.85 -9.42
CA VAL A 131 4.71 -7.52 -9.74
C VAL A 131 4.41 -8.66 -8.77
N ARG A 132 5.40 -9.54 -8.50
CA ARG A 132 5.21 -10.65 -7.56
C ARG A 132 5.00 -10.18 -6.12
N GLU A 133 5.70 -9.11 -5.73
CA GLU A 133 5.55 -8.49 -4.42
C GLU A 133 4.12 -7.93 -4.24
N ALA A 134 3.62 -7.20 -5.24
CA ALA A 134 2.27 -6.65 -5.23
C ALA A 134 1.19 -7.74 -5.14
N LEU A 135 1.32 -8.82 -5.91
CA LEU A 135 0.41 -9.96 -5.86
C LEU A 135 0.39 -10.62 -4.46
N ALA A 136 1.56 -10.77 -3.82
CA ALA A 136 1.65 -11.32 -2.48
C ALA A 136 0.97 -10.41 -1.44
N GLN A 137 1.19 -9.10 -1.53
CA GLN A 137 0.56 -8.12 -0.66
C GLN A 137 -0.96 -8.10 -0.82
N LEU A 138 -1.47 -8.10 -2.05
CA LEU A 138 -2.91 -8.17 -2.33
C LEU A 138 -3.54 -9.43 -1.72
N ALA A 139 -2.91 -10.60 -1.94
CA ALA A 139 -3.36 -11.87 -1.38
C ALA A 139 -3.40 -11.85 0.17
N ASP A 140 -2.49 -11.10 0.80
CA ASP A 140 -2.47 -10.94 2.25
C ASP A 140 -3.62 -10.05 2.74
N TYR A 141 -3.79 -8.88 2.11
CA TYR A 141 -4.74 -7.85 2.54
C TYR A 141 -6.20 -8.30 2.45
N VAL A 142 -6.57 -9.01 1.38
CA VAL A 142 -7.97 -9.42 1.14
C VAL A 142 -8.55 -10.31 2.24
N ARG A 143 -7.71 -11.02 2.99
CA ARG A 143 -8.13 -11.87 4.11
C ARG A 143 -8.74 -11.05 5.25
N HIS A 144 -8.19 -9.84 5.45
CA HIS A 144 -8.52 -8.99 6.57
C HIS A 144 -9.53 -7.90 6.20
N VAL A 145 -9.36 -7.22 5.06
CA VAL A 145 -10.15 -6.04 4.71
C VAL A 145 -11.66 -6.35 4.63
N ARG A 146 -12.48 -5.45 5.19
CA ARG A 146 -13.95 -5.48 5.15
C ARG A 146 -14.52 -4.15 4.62
N PRO A 147 -15.65 -4.15 3.89
CA PRO A 147 -16.32 -5.32 3.29
C PRO A 147 -15.37 -6.09 2.35
N LYS A 148 -15.70 -7.35 2.05
CA LYS A 148 -14.87 -8.19 1.17
C LYS A 148 -14.73 -7.46 -0.18
N ARG A 149 -13.49 -7.31 -0.65
CA ARG A 149 -13.22 -6.62 -1.92
C ARG A 149 -13.72 -7.48 -3.06
N LYS A 150 -14.38 -6.84 -4.03
CA LYS A 150 -14.85 -7.51 -5.24
C LYS A 150 -13.68 -7.83 -6.16
N LYS A 151 -12.72 -6.92 -6.26
CA LYS A 151 -11.61 -6.98 -7.21
C LYS A 151 -10.31 -6.54 -6.55
N CYS A 152 -9.20 -7.08 -7.02
CA CYS A 152 -7.85 -6.66 -6.66
C CYS A 152 -7.06 -6.40 -7.94
N ALA A 153 -6.24 -5.35 -7.94
CA ALA A 153 -5.50 -4.94 -9.11
C ALA A 153 -4.07 -4.51 -8.76
N VAL A 154 -3.15 -4.80 -9.66
CA VAL A 154 -1.78 -4.26 -9.62
C VAL A 154 -1.77 -2.96 -10.41
N LEU A 155 -1.26 -1.88 -9.81
CA LEU A 155 -1.14 -0.55 -10.42
C LEU A 155 0.33 -0.25 -10.76
N LEU A 156 0.63 -0.05 -12.03
CA LEU A 156 2.00 0.13 -12.53
C LEU A 156 2.19 1.43 -13.33
N PRO A 157 3.40 2.00 -13.38
CA PRO A 157 3.68 3.23 -14.13
C PRO A 157 3.79 3.01 -15.65
N ALA A 158 3.88 1.76 -16.10
CA ALA A 158 3.92 1.38 -17.50
C ALA A 158 3.49 -0.09 -17.67
N ARG A 159 3.10 -0.46 -18.90
CA ARG A 159 2.74 -1.86 -19.22
C ARG A 159 3.92 -2.81 -18.94
N PRO A 160 3.74 -3.87 -18.14
CA PRO A 160 4.78 -4.87 -17.93
C PRO A 160 4.88 -5.80 -19.16
N SER A 161 5.84 -6.73 -19.17
CA SER A 161 5.96 -7.71 -20.26
C SER A 161 4.70 -8.57 -20.37
N LYS A 162 4.49 -9.18 -21.55
CA LYS A 162 3.34 -10.07 -21.80
C LYS A 162 3.23 -11.18 -20.76
N ASP A 163 4.33 -11.85 -20.45
CA ASP A 163 4.40 -12.90 -19.41
C ASP A 163 3.92 -12.40 -18.03
N LEU A 164 4.26 -11.16 -17.66
CA LEU A 164 3.82 -10.59 -16.39
C LEU A 164 2.34 -10.20 -16.40
N CYS A 165 1.79 -9.81 -17.55
CA CYS A 165 0.35 -9.63 -17.70
C CYS A 165 -0.37 -10.97 -17.48
N GLU A 166 0.11 -12.04 -18.12
CA GLU A 166 -0.44 -13.40 -17.98
C GLU A 166 -0.29 -13.92 -16.53
N LEU A 167 0.81 -13.60 -15.84
CA LEU A 167 0.98 -13.94 -14.43
C LEU A 167 -0.10 -13.27 -13.57
N ILE A 168 -0.32 -11.96 -13.73
CA ILE A 168 -1.31 -11.20 -12.94
C ILE A 168 -2.71 -11.78 -13.17
N GLU A 169 -3.07 -12.01 -14.44
CA GLU A 169 -4.35 -12.59 -14.83
C GLU A 169 -4.53 -14.02 -14.27
N SER A 170 -3.50 -14.87 -14.32
CA SER A 170 -3.56 -16.25 -13.80
C SER A 170 -3.84 -16.32 -12.30
N GLN A 171 -3.54 -15.24 -11.56
CA GLN A 171 -3.83 -15.12 -10.14
C GLN A 171 -5.19 -14.48 -9.86
N GLY A 172 -6.03 -14.23 -10.89
CA GLY A 172 -7.33 -13.59 -10.75
C GLY A 172 -7.29 -12.11 -10.38
N HIS A 173 -6.15 -11.44 -10.63
CA HIS A 173 -5.98 -10.01 -10.36
C HIS A 173 -6.07 -9.22 -11.66
N ALA A 174 -6.56 -8.00 -11.59
CA ALA A 174 -6.55 -7.08 -12.72
C ALA A 174 -5.21 -6.34 -12.82
N LEU A 175 -4.93 -5.79 -14.00
CA LEU A 175 -3.77 -4.92 -14.23
C LEU A 175 -4.28 -3.54 -14.64
N VAL A 176 -3.82 -2.51 -13.93
CA VAL A 176 -3.97 -1.11 -14.32
C VAL A 176 -2.58 -0.53 -14.52
N TYR A 177 -2.35 0.16 -15.63
CA TYR A 177 -1.07 0.85 -15.85
C TYR A 177 -1.27 2.20 -16.51
N GLU A 178 -0.30 3.08 -16.30
CA GLU A 178 -0.29 4.36 -16.98
C GLU A 178 0.24 4.25 -18.42
N GLU A 179 -0.46 4.92 -19.32
CA GLU A 179 -0.04 5.11 -20.71
C GLU A 179 -0.55 6.46 -21.21
N HIS A 180 0.35 7.32 -21.70
CA HIS A 180 0.05 8.66 -22.23
C HIS A 180 -0.83 9.54 -21.30
N GLY A 181 -0.64 9.44 -19.99
CA GLY A 181 -1.40 10.22 -19.00
C GLY A 181 -2.81 9.69 -18.72
N ALA A 182 -3.15 8.51 -19.25
CA ALA A 182 -4.37 7.78 -18.93
C ALA A 182 -4.03 6.49 -18.16
N PHE A 183 -5.01 5.94 -17.44
CA PHE A 183 -4.89 4.65 -16.76
C PHE A 183 -5.62 3.58 -17.58
N ILE A 184 -4.85 2.71 -18.22
CA ILE A 184 -5.33 1.61 -19.05
C ILE A 184 -5.65 0.41 -18.17
N GLY A 185 -6.72 -0.32 -18.52
CA GLY A 185 -7.24 -1.44 -17.73
C GLY A 185 -8.30 -1.04 -16.70
N TRP A 186 -8.57 0.27 -16.56
CA TRP A 186 -9.68 0.81 -15.77
C TRP A 186 -10.77 1.38 -16.72
N PRO A 187 -12.08 1.25 -16.42
CA PRO A 187 -12.67 0.57 -15.27
C PRO A 187 -12.48 -0.96 -15.34
N LEU A 188 -12.42 -1.60 -14.18
CA LEU A 188 -12.30 -3.07 -14.13
C LEU A 188 -13.65 -3.68 -14.53
N SER A 189 -13.67 -4.48 -15.61
CA SER A 189 -14.86 -5.22 -16.06
C SER A 189 -15.51 -6.00 -14.92
N GLU A 190 -16.84 -6.13 -14.91
CA GLU A 190 -17.61 -6.83 -13.86
C GLU A 190 -17.39 -8.36 -13.87
N ASP A 191 -16.92 -8.95 -14.96
CA ASP A 191 -16.96 -10.40 -15.14
C ASP A 191 -15.59 -11.04 -15.37
N SER A 192 -15.16 -11.81 -14.36
CA SER A 192 -14.67 -13.17 -14.59
C SER A 192 -14.78 -13.93 -13.27
N THR A 193 -16.02 -14.32 -12.94
CA THR A 193 -16.25 -15.35 -11.93
C THR A 193 -15.76 -16.65 -12.54
N VAL A 194 -14.53 -17.06 -12.21
CA VAL A 194 -14.07 -18.41 -12.50
C VAL A 194 -14.94 -19.34 -11.65
N ALA A 195 -15.75 -20.13 -12.35
CA ALA A 195 -16.60 -21.19 -11.81
C ALA A 195 -15.77 -22.31 -11.15
#